data_AF-A0A542GAT9-F1
#
_entry.id   AF-A0A542GAT9-F1
#
_cell.length_a   1.000
_cell.length_b   1.000
_cell.length_c   1.000
_cell.angle_alpha   90.00
_cell.angle_beta   90.00
_cell.angle_gamma   90.00
#
_symmetry.space_group_name_H-M   'P 1'
#
loop_
_entity.id
_entity.type
_entity.pdbx_description
1 polymer ?
#
loop_
_entity_poly.entity_id
_entity_poly.type
_entity_poly.pdbx_seq_one_letter_code
_entity_poly.pdbx_strand_id
1 'polypeptide(L)'
;MAGVITASERHWIAPFSGLQPRDFHRLIAILRREGAELTRRGRPWSLPLEDRVLLVTAYWRTNLTLRQLAPLFGISKSAADRIIDHVGPLLALKQRQRFRTGSVLIVDGTLVPTRDHTAAEQSKNYRYSTNHQVVIDADTRLVIVVGRPVPGNRNDCKA
;
A
#
# COMPACT_ATOMS: atom_id res chain seq x y z
N MET A 1 26.36 -2.20 -2.56
CA MET A 1 26.08 -3.07 -1.40
C MET A 1 25.13 -4.14 -1.88
N ALA A 2 25.43 -5.42 -1.60
CA ALA A 2 24.47 -6.49 -1.88
C ALA A 2 23.27 -6.33 -0.93
N GLY A 3 22.05 -6.50 -1.45
CA GLY A 3 20.85 -6.55 -0.63
C GLY A 3 20.84 -7.81 0.22
N VAL A 4 20.21 -7.74 1.40
CA VAL A 4 20.03 -8.86 2.34
C VAL A 4 18.64 -9.49 2.17
N ILE A 5 17.65 -8.69 1.78
CA ILE A 5 16.28 -9.14 1.58
C ILE A 5 16.01 -9.32 0.08
N THR A 6 15.50 -10.50 -0.28
CA THR A 6 15.02 -10.82 -1.62
C THR A 6 13.82 -11.76 -1.57
N ALA A 7 12.91 -11.60 -2.52
CA ALA A 7 11.77 -12.48 -2.72
C ALA A 7 12.16 -13.85 -3.28
N SER A 8 13.39 -14.01 -3.79
CA SER A 8 13.90 -15.32 -4.23
C SER A 8 14.07 -16.29 -3.05
N GLU A 9 14.29 -15.75 -1.84
CA GLU A 9 14.36 -16.49 -0.60
C GLU A 9 13.01 -16.46 0.13
N ARG A 10 12.29 -17.59 0.08
CA ARG A 10 10.90 -17.68 0.56
C ARG A 10 10.69 -17.25 2.01
N HIS A 11 11.71 -17.39 2.86
CA HIS A 11 11.60 -17.06 4.28
C HIS A 11 11.47 -15.54 4.53
N TRP A 12 11.85 -14.69 3.56
CA TRP A 12 11.63 -13.25 3.65
C TRP A 12 10.24 -12.80 3.24
N ILE A 13 9.51 -13.61 2.46
CA ILE A 13 8.21 -13.21 1.90
C ILE A 13 7.18 -13.01 3.01
N ALA A 14 6.95 -14.00 3.88
CA ALA A 14 5.88 -13.94 4.86
C ALA A 14 6.06 -12.84 5.93
N PRO A 15 7.27 -12.62 6.51
CA PRO A 15 7.49 -11.54 7.48
C PRO A 15 7.22 -10.16 6.89
N PHE A 16 7.71 -9.91 5.67
CA PHE A 16 7.72 -8.57 5.09
C PHE A 16 6.49 -8.26 4.22
N SER A 17 5.85 -9.25 3.61
CA SER A 17 4.61 -9.05 2.83
C SER A 17 3.34 -9.40 3.58
N GLY A 18 3.42 -10.35 4.52
CA GLY A 18 2.24 -10.92 5.16
C GLY A 18 1.51 -11.99 4.39
N LEU A 19 1.99 -12.30 3.20
CA LEU A 19 1.43 -13.33 2.34
C LEU A 19 2.24 -14.61 2.48
N GLN A 20 1.56 -15.75 2.36
CA GLN A 20 2.27 -17.00 2.12
C GLN A 20 2.99 -16.91 0.75
N PRO A 21 4.14 -17.57 0.55
CA PRO A 21 4.90 -17.50 -0.70
C PRO A 21 4.06 -17.78 -1.95
N ARG A 22 3.09 -18.68 -1.85
CA ARG A 22 2.15 -19.00 -2.93
C ARG A 22 1.26 -17.81 -3.31
N ASP A 23 0.67 -17.13 -2.33
CA ASP A 23 -0.22 -15.99 -2.55
C ASP A 23 0.56 -14.77 -3.04
N PHE A 24 1.80 -14.60 -2.55
CA PHE A 24 2.71 -13.60 -3.06
C PHE A 24 3.00 -13.81 -4.56
N HIS A 25 3.38 -15.02 -5.00
CA HIS A 25 3.60 -15.28 -6.42
C HIS A 25 2.33 -15.12 -7.27
N ARG A 26 1.16 -15.43 -6.72
CA ARG A 26 -0.12 -15.15 -7.37
C ARG A 26 -0.32 -13.65 -7.58
N LEU A 27 -0.04 -12.82 -6.56
CA LEU A 27 -0.09 -11.36 -6.68
C LEU A 27 0.87 -10.86 -7.77
N ILE A 28 2.11 -11.35 -7.79
CA ILE A 28 3.08 -10.99 -8.84
C ILE A 28 2.56 -11.34 -10.23
N ALA A 29 1.96 -12.51 -10.41
CA ALA A 29 1.37 -12.90 -11.68
C ALA A 29 0.22 -11.98 -12.13
N ILE A 30 -0.60 -11.49 -11.20
CA ILE A 30 -1.64 -10.50 -11.48
C ILE A 30 -1.00 -9.18 -11.90
N LEU A 31 -0.03 -8.67 -11.14
CA LEU A 31 0.65 -7.40 -11.43
C LEU A 31 1.37 -7.41 -12.78
N ARG A 32 1.97 -8.54 -13.18
CA ARG A 32 2.55 -8.71 -14.52
C ARG A 32 1.51 -8.55 -15.61
N ARG A 33 0.34 -9.16 -15.46
CA ARG A 33 -0.78 -9.04 -16.41
C ARG A 33 -1.33 -7.63 -16.49
N GLU A 34 -1.32 -6.90 -15.37
CA GLU A 34 -1.76 -5.50 -15.30
C GLU A 34 -0.69 -4.50 -15.75
N GLY A 35 0.48 -4.99 -16.22
CA GLY A 35 1.50 -4.15 -16.82
C GLY A 35 2.49 -3.52 -15.84
N ALA A 36 2.66 -4.08 -14.63
CA ALA A 36 3.64 -3.58 -13.65
C ALA A 36 5.12 -3.67 -14.12
N GLU A 37 5.38 -4.44 -15.18
CA GLU A 37 6.68 -4.51 -15.86
C GLU A 37 6.79 -3.58 -17.08
N LEU A 38 5.70 -2.92 -17.50
CA LEU A 38 5.71 -1.90 -18.57
C LEU A 38 6.48 -0.68 -18.06
N THR A 39 7.79 -0.79 -18.13
CA THR A 39 8.74 0.23 -17.72
C THR A 39 8.54 1.39 -18.68
N ARG A 40 8.18 2.59 -18.17
CA ARG A 40 8.22 3.82 -18.97
C ARG A 40 9.59 3.94 -19.63
N ARG A 41 9.65 4.46 -20.87
CA ARG A 41 10.92 4.66 -21.63
C ARG A 41 12.01 5.21 -20.70
N GLY A 42 13.10 4.46 -20.52
CA GLY A 42 14.19 4.86 -19.62
C GLY A 42 15.05 3.70 -19.12
N ARG A 43 15.90 4.02 -18.13
CA ARG A 43 16.80 3.05 -17.49
C ARG A 43 16.00 1.96 -16.78
N PRO A 44 16.34 0.66 -16.96
CA PRO A 44 15.71 -0.43 -16.24
C PRO A 44 15.79 -0.25 -14.71
N TRP A 45 14.81 -0.80 -14.00
CA TRP A 45 14.85 -0.89 -12.55
C TRP A 45 16.02 -1.78 -12.11
N SER A 46 16.66 -1.42 -10.99
CA SER A 46 17.75 -2.21 -10.41
C SER A 46 17.27 -3.46 -9.66
N LEU A 47 15.96 -3.61 -9.46
CA LEU A 47 15.34 -4.73 -8.75
C LEU A 47 14.27 -5.41 -9.64
N PRO A 48 14.14 -6.75 -9.56
CA PRO A 48 13.04 -7.47 -10.18
C PRO A 48 11.69 -7.04 -9.59
N LEU A 49 10.58 -7.34 -10.29
CA LEU A 49 9.25 -6.94 -9.83
C LEU A 49 8.92 -7.51 -8.45
N GLU A 50 9.31 -8.75 -8.19
CA GLU A 50 9.14 -9.44 -6.91
C GLU A 50 9.77 -8.66 -5.76
N ASP A 51 11.05 -8.26 -5.90
CA ASP A 51 11.75 -7.50 -4.87
C ASP A 51 11.20 -6.09 -4.72
N ARG A 52 10.73 -5.46 -5.82
CA ARG A 52 10.04 -4.17 -5.76
C ARG A 52 8.74 -4.26 -4.97
N VAL A 53 7.92 -5.28 -5.20
CA VAL A 53 6.68 -5.51 -4.46
C VAL A 53 6.97 -5.85 -3.00
N LEU A 54 7.97 -6.70 -2.74
CA LEU A 54 8.40 -7.03 -1.39
C LEU A 54 8.86 -5.78 -0.63
N LEU A 55 9.60 -4.88 -1.29
CA LEU A 55 10.02 -3.60 -0.72
C LEU A 55 8.83 -2.72 -0.33
N VAL A 56 7.84 -2.56 -1.21
CA VAL A 56 6.65 -1.74 -0.89
C VAL A 56 5.87 -2.35 0.26
N THR A 57 5.66 -3.67 0.25
CA THR A 57 4.94 -4.33 1.35
C THR A 57 5.72 -4.24 2.67
N ALA A 58 7.05 -4.38 2.65
CA ALA A 58 7.91 -4.20 3.82
C ALA A 58 7.83 -2.78 4.37
N TYR A 59 7.79 -1.78 3.49
CA TYR A 59 7.61 -0.38 3.88
C TYR A 59 6.27 -0.15 4.60
N TRP A 60 5.18 -0.79 4.16
CA TRP A 60 3.87 -0.68 4.81
C TRP A 60 3.74 -1.52 6.09
N ARG A 61 4.39 -2.70 6.13
CA ARG A 61 4.34 -3.64 7.26
C ARG A 61 5.22 -3.24 8.42
N THR A 62 6.27 -2.49 8.18
CA THR A 62 7.29 -2.16 9.17
C THR A 62 7.36 -0.66 9.38
N ASN A 63 7.86 -0.24 10.55
CA ASN A 63 8.10 1.17 10.83
C ASN A 63 9.50 1.63 10.36
N LEU A 64 10.07 0.98 9.34
CA LEU A 64 11.38 1.32 8.82
C LEU A 64 11.32 2.55 7.92
N THR A 65 12.23 3.49 8.15
CA THR A 65 12.40 4.63 7.25
C THR A 65 13.00 4.18 5.92
N LEU A 66 12.80 4.95 4.84
CA LEU A 66 13.43 4.65 3.54
C LEU A 66 14.96 4.55 3.60
N ARG A 67 15.59 5.28 4.54
CA ARG A 67 17.04 5.21 4.76
C ARG A 67 17.48 3.89 5.39
N GLN A 68 16.63 3.27 6.20
CA GLN A 68 16.87 1.95 6.79
C GLN A 68 16.48 0.83 5.83
N LEU A 69 15.38 1.01 5.09
CA LEU A 69 14.85 -0.01 4.17
C LEU A 69 15.70 -0.18 2.92
N ALA A 70 16.14 0.92 2.29
CA ALA A 70 16.83 0.85 1.00
C ALA A 70 18.13 0.01 1.02
N PRO A 71 19.00 0.11 2.05
CA PRO A 71 20.16 -0.76 2.18
C PRO A 71 19.82 -2.25 2.26
N LEU A 72 18.70 -2.62 2.87
CA LEU A 72 18.27 -4.03 2.98
C LEU A 72 17.97 -4.65 1.61
N PHE A 73 17.61 -3.83 0.62
CA PHE A 73 17.40 -4.25 -0.77
C PHE A 73 18.59 -3.89 -1.69
N GLY A 74 19.70 -3.39 -1.13
CA GLY A 74 20.90 -3.06 -1.91
C GLY A 74 20.76 -1.86 -2.84
N ILE A 75 19.76 -0.99 -2.62
CA ILE A 75 19.47 0.18 -3.47
C ILE A 75 19.63 1.49 -2.72
N SER A 76 19.64 2.61 -3.46
CA SER A 76 19.65 3.94 -2.84
C SER A 76 18.28 4.32 -2.29
N LYS A 77 18.26 5.21 -1.28
CA LYS A 77 17.02 5.78 -0.73
C LYS A 77 16.09 6.32 -1.82
N SER A 78 16.64 7.08 -2.78
CA SER A 78 15.87 7.67 -3.88
C SER A 78 15.40 6.64 -4.92
N ALA A 79 16.03 5.46 -4.99
CA ALA A 79 15.51 4.35 -5.78
C ALA A 79 14.32 3.68 -5.08
N ALA A 80 14.40 3.47 -3.76
CA ALA A 80 13.30 2.93 -2.97
C ALA A 80 12.06 3.83 -3.03
N ASP A 81 12.25 5.14 -2.88
CA ASP A 81 11.21 6.17 -3.00
C ASP A 81 10.46 6.07 -4.34
N ARG A 82 11.19 6.08 -5.46
CA ARG A 82 10.62 5.91 -6.81
C ARG A 82 9.93 4.56 -7.02
N ILE A 83 10.41 3.49 -6.37
CA ILE A 83 9.74 2.18 -6.43
C ILE A 83 8.39 2.24 -5.72
N ILE A 84 8.33 2.87 -4.53
CA ILE A 84 7.08 3.02 -3.79
C ILE A 84 6.08 3.86 -4.57
N ASP A 85 6.51 4.99 -5.14
CA ASP A 85 5.64 5.85 -5.96
C ASP A 85 5.10 5.12 -7.20
N HIS A 86 5.88 4.20 -7.79
CA HIS A 86 5.51 3.48 -8.99
C HIS A 86 4.65 2.24 -8.70
N VAL A 87 5.04 1.43 -7.73
CA VAL A 87 4.42 0.11 -7.44
C VAL A 87 3.31 0.23 -6.40
N GLY A 88 3.40 1.16 -5.45
CA GLY A 88 2.40 1.38 -4.42
C GLY A 88 0.97 1.54 -4.98
N PRO A 89 0.74 2.40 -5.99
CA PRO A 89 -0.57 2.54 -6.61
C PRO A 89 -1.10 1.26 -7.28
N LEU A 90 -0.23 0.37 -7.78
CA LEU A 90 -0.62 -0.90 -8.41
C LEU A 90 -1.10 -1.94 -7.39
N LEU A 91 -0.67 -1.79 -6.13
CA LEU A 91 -1.10 -2.61 -5.01
C LEU A 91 -2.36 -2.04 -4.33
N ALA A 92 -2.88 -0.90 -4.79
CA ALA A 92 -4.09 -0.31 -4.23
C ALA A 92 -5.27 -1.28 -4.38
N LEU A 93 -6.07 -1.38 -3.32
CA LEU A 93 -7.24 -2.25 -3.29
C LEU A 93 -8.21 -1.86 -4.42
N LYS A 94 -8.54 -2.82 -5.29
CA LYS A 94 -9.71 -2.68 -6.15
C LYS A 94 -10.95 -2.78 -5.28
N GLN A 95 -11.74 -1.71 -5.25
CA GLN A 95 -12.99 -1.67 -4.51
C GLN A 95 -13.90 -2.81 -4.96
N ARG A 96 -14.44 -3.57 -4.01
CA ARG A 96 -15.40 -4.64 -4.30
C ARG A 96 -16.70 -4.03 -4.82
N GLN A 97 -17.10 -4.43 -6.03
CA GLN A 97 -18.29 -3.89 -6.69
C GLN A 97 -19.58 -4.67 -6.40
N ARG A 98 -19.48 -5.89 -5.88
CA ARG A 98 -20.63 -6.78 -5.63
C ARG A 98 -20.56 -7.40 -4.25
N PHE A 99 -21.65 -7.27 -3.51
CA PHE A 99 -21.84 -7.86 -2.19
C PHE A 99 -22.87 -8.98 -2.27
N ARG A 100 -22.72 -10.01 -1.44
CA ARG A 100 -23.71 -11.08 -1.36
C ARG A 100 -24.92 -10.54 -0.60
N THR A 101 -26.13 -10.97 -0.97
CA THR A 101 -27.32 -10.69 -0.17
C THR A 101 -27.11 -11.17 1.26
N GLY A 102 -27.33 -10.28 2.23
CA GLY A 102 -27.09 -10.55 3.66
C GLY A 102 -25.69 -10.24 4.17
N SER A 103 -24.76 -9.75 3.32
CA SER A 103 -23.47 -9.23 3.80
C SER A 103 -23.68 -8.06 4.77
N VAL A 104 -23.04 -8.13 5.94
CA VAL A 104 -23.01 -7.02 6.92
C VAL A 104 -21.77 -6.17 6.65
N LEU A 105 -21.99 -4.87 6.42
CA LEU A 105 -20.93 -3.91 6.13
C LEU A 105 -20.83 -2.92 7.27
N ILE A 106 -19.61 -2.70 7.77
CA ILE A 106 -19.31 -1.69 8.78
C ILE A 106 -18.71 -0.49 8.05
N VAL A 107 -19.28 0.69 8.27
CA VAL A 107 -18.77 1.95 7.73
C VAL A 107 -18.17 2.73 8.90
N ASP A 108 -16.91 3.15 8.74
CA ASP A 108 -16.20 3.93 9.75
C ASP A 108 -15.35 5.02 9.10
N GLY A 109 -15.08 6.09 9.86
CA GLY A 109 -14.22 7.20 9.46
C GLY A 109 -12.87 7.13 10.15
N THR A 110 -11.78 7.20 9.37
CA THR A 110 -10.42 7.24 9.92
C THR A 110 -9.69 8.51 9.51
N LEU A 111 -9.15 9.23 10.49
CA LEU A 111 -8.30 10.40 10.26
C LEU A 111 -6.89 9.95 9.90
N VAL A 112 -6.45 10.30 8.69
CA VAL A 112 -5.09 10.05 8.22
C VAL A 112 -4.34 11.38 8.17
N PRO A 113 -3.31 11.57 9.02
CA PRO A 113 -2.46 12.74 8.94
C PRO A 113 -1.75 12.78 7.58
N THR A 114 -1.77 13.94 6.95
CA THR A 114 -1.04 14.17 5.69
C THR A 114 -0.43 15.57 5.69
N ARG A 115 0.66 15.72 4.92
CA ARG A 115 1.32 17.02 4.69
C ARG A 115 0.75 17.77 3.49
N ASP A 116 -0.21 17.17 2.79
CA ASP A 116 -0.93 17.83 1.71
C ASP A 116 -1.97 18.81 2.29
N HIS A 117 -1.56 20.06 2.43
CA HIS A 117 -2.41 21.15 2.93
C HIS A 117 -3.47 21.62 1.92
N THR A 118 -3.50 21.08 0.69
CA THR A 118 -4.59 21.37 -0.26
C THR A 118 -5.83 20.53 0.01
N ALA A 119 -5.66 19.35 0.61
CA ALA A 119 -6.73 18.41 0.93
C ALA A 119 -7.01 18.30 2.44
N ALA A 120 -5.98 18.49 3.28
CA ALA A 120 -6.08 18.33 4.71
C ALA A 120 -6.54 19.59 5.45
N GLU A 121 -7.32 19.39 6.51
CA GLU A 121 -7.73 20.43 7.44
C GLU A 121 -7.41 20.02 8.88
N GLN A 122 -7.33 21.01 9.76
CA GLN A 122 -7.09 20.78 11.17
C GLN A 122 -8.31 20.08 11.80
N SER A 123 -8.12 18.86 12.31
CA SER A 123 -9.17 18.08 12.97
C SER A 123 -9.22 18.35 14.48
N LYS A 124 -10.15 17.67 15.19
CA LYS A 124 -10.32 17.76 16.66
C LYS A 124 -9.05 17.47 17.47
N ASN A 125 -8.08 16.80 16.86
CA ASN A 125 -6.78 16.49 17.47
C ASN A 125 -5.70 17.54 17.16
N TYR A 126 -6.09 18.71 16.63
CA TYR A 126 -5.23 19.82 16.21
C TYR A 126 -4.17 19.47 15.14
N ARG A 127 -4.33 18.33 14.47
CA ARG A 127 -3.45 17.88 13.38
C ARG A 127 -4.13 18.05 12.02
N TYR A 128 -3.36 18.45 11.02
CA TYR A 128 -3.79 18.43 9.63
C TYR A 128 -3.98 16.98 9.17
N SER A 129 -5.20 16.66 8.76
CA SER A 129 -5.57 15.31 8.36
C SER A 129 -6.68 15.33 7.31
N THR A 130 -6.85 14.21 6.63
CA THR A 130 -8.03 13.89 5.83
C THR A 130 -8.82 12.78 6.51
N ASN A 131 -10.14 12.89 6.51
CA ASN A 131 -11.02 11.83 6.96
C ASN A 131 -11.28 10.88 5.78
N HIS A 132 -10.94 9.61 5.93
CA HIS A 132 -11.22 8.56 4.96
C HIS A 132 -12.35 7.68 5.49
N GLN A 133 -13.43 7.55 4.72
CA GLN A 133 -14.41 6.51 5.00
C GLN A 133 -13.87 5.16 4.53
N VAL A 134 -13.96 4.16 5.40
CA VAL A 134 -13.64 2.78 5.07
C VAL A 134 -14.89 1.92 5.25
N VAL A 135 -15.10 1.02 4.31
CA VAL A 135 -16.11 -0.03 4.42
C VAL A 135 -15.40 -1.33 4.67
N ILE A 136 -15.81 -2.02 5.73
CA ILE A 136 -15.25 -3.29 6.19
C ILE A 136 -16.34 -4.35 6.07
N ASP A 137 -16.00 -5.47 5.43
CA ASP A 137 -16.85 -6.66 5.42
C ASP A 137 -16.77 -7.31 6.81
N ALA A 138 -17.90 -7.40 7.53
CA ALA A 138 -17.92 -7.87 8.92
C ALA A 138 -17.51 -9.34 9.05
N ASP A 139 -17.76 -10.17 8.03
CA ASP A 139 -17.46 -11.59 8.05
C ASP A 139 -15.96 -11.83 7.86
N THR A 140 -15.34 -11.11 6.91
CA THR A 140 -13.92 -11.28 6.60
C THR A 140 -13.00 -10.33 7.36
N ARG A 141 -13.56 -9.27 7.95
CA ARG A 141 -12.85 -8.15 8.59
C ARG A 141 -11.84 -7.45 7.68
N LEU A 142 -12.11 -7.47 6.37
CA LEU A 142 -11.25 -6.84 5.37
C LEU A 142 -11.85 -5.50 4.94
N VAL A 143 -10.98 -4.51 4.72
CA VAL A 143 -11.35 -3.27 4.05
C VAL A 143 -11.65 -3.59 2.59
N ILE A 144 -12.86 -3.28 2.14
CA ILE A 144 -13.38 -3.62 0.81
C ILE A 144 -13.65 -2.39 -0.06
N VAL A 145 -13.84 -1.23 0.57
CA VAL A 145 -13.99 0.07 -0.09
C VAL A 145 -13.31 1.13 0.78
N VAL A 146 -12.62 2.06 0.13
CA VAL A 146 -12.14 3.30 0.74
C VAL A 146 -12.74 4.45 -0.06
N GLY A 147 -13.46 5.35 0.62
CA GLY A 147 -14.08 6.53 0.04
C GLY A 147 -13.04 7.57 -0.38
N ARG A 148 -13.49 8.61 -1.11
CA ARG A 148 -12.61 9.75 -1.40
C ARG A 148 -12.34 10.49 -0.10
N PRO A 149 -11.08 10.87 0.19
CA PRO A 149 -10.78 11.61 1.40
C PRO A 149 -11.49 12.97 1.38
N VAL A 150 -12.04 13.34 2.53
CA VAL A 150 -12.53 14.70 2.79
C VAL A 150 -11.64 15.39 3.83
N PRO A 151 -11.72 16.72 3.98
CA PRO A 151 -10.93 17.40 4.99
C PRO A 151 -11.24 16.90 6.41
N GLY A 152 -10.21 16.77 7.26
CA GLY A 152 -10.30 16.11 8.57
C GLY A 152 -11.17 16.80 9.63
N ASN A 153 -11.66 18.02 9.36
CA ASN A 153 -12.65 18.69 10.19
C ASN A 153 -14.10 18.31 9.84
N ARG A 154 -14.31 17.47 8.81
CA ARG A 154 -15.62 16.94 8.41
C ARG A 154 -15.93 15.67 9.21
N ASN A 155 -17.11 15.67 9.85
CA ASN A 155 -17.66 14.51 10.54
C ASN A 155 -18.14 13.45 9.54
N ASP A 156 -18.26 12.21 10.04
CA ASP A 156 -18.50 11.01 9.25
C ASP A 156 -19.81 11.03 8.44
N CYS A 157 -20.82 11.80 8.88
CA CYS A 157 -22.08 11.96 8.15
C CYS A 157 -21.99 12.79 6.86
N LYS A 158 -20.84 13.44 6.58
CA LYS A 158 -20.62 14.31 5.41
C LYS A 158 -19.45 13.88 4.54
N ALA A 159 -18.80 12.77 4.89
CA ALA A 159 -17.66 12.22 4.16
C ALA A 159 -18.13 11.27 3.05
#